data_AF-A0A9D1A2W3-F1
#
_entry.id   AF-A0A9D1A2W3-F1
#
_cell.length_a   1.000
_cell.length_b   1.000
_cell.length_c   1.000
_cell.angle_alpha   90.00
_cell.angle_beta   90.00
_cell.angle_gamma   90.00
#
_symmetry.space_group_name_H-M   'P 1'
#
loop_
_entity.id
_entity.type
_entity.pdbx_description
1 polymer ?
#
loop_
_entity_poly.entity_id
_entity_poly.type
_entity_poly.pdbx_seq_one_letter_code
_entity_poly.pdbx_strand_id
1 'polypeptide(L)'
;MIGDIPMRRFESQIHDRKIITAILDQIQIVTVGINDGDYPYVVPLSFGYEATEEKLLVYVHCAREGHKVDLWKKNPKVSLTFCTLTNHPNDLYRGVMHDYRSVMANGIIRHIDRTQSKSGHGTAVQALLRHNGRRPNQFSVPHYMFMDMYVVECEWKHVTAKSEGPIEDISEVPFPTLEEIRKSTAPGFNHSKFFSIKHYLPVSTEGKGMDRELLEAESLHQEIRLLNAGESGKILFRFSWQADGEPAVDGDILTLLLNEEGKLMRRYDIAFYNQKKDRSQAVEFLGDDILNEYGREAVRVDVGKIPEYCHEIAFHMALYRAGELAQNLGMVNHAAAEIVREEDGAVLGRYALPIADPNAQAAVLMRICRAEDGSWMLLPSDGRSFEDWHATEIFAAYGLKRWKE
;
A
#
# COMPACT_ATOMS: atom_id res chain seq x y z
N MET A 1 0.81 9.19 4.18
CA MET A 1 0.55 7.76 3.87
C MET A 1 -0.42 7.17 4.89
N ILE A 2 -1.22 6.16 4.49
CA ILE A 2 -2.07 5.38 5.39
C ILE A 2 -1.35 4.09 5.73
N GLY A 3 -1.14 3.82 7.02
CA GLY A 3 -0.59 2.57 7.52
C GLY A 3 0.90 2.34 7.22
N ASP A 4 1.75 2.50 8.23
CA ASP A 4 3.17 2.13 8.18
C ASP A 4 3.39 0.63 8.45
N ILE A 5 2.35 -0.07 8.93
CA ILE A 5 2.39 -1.52 9.16
C ILE A 5 1.91 -2.21 7.87
N PRO A 6 2.79 -2.91 7.14
CA PRO A 6 2.40 -3.59 5.91
C PRO A 6 1.41 -4.72 6.22
N MET A 7 0.29 -4.75 5.49
CA MET A 7 -0.63 -5.89 5.57
C MET A 7 -0.13 -7.03 4.70
N ARG A 8 -0.15 -8.24 5.27
CA ARG A 8 0.28 -9.45 4.55
C ARG A 8 -0.57 -9.72 3.30
N ARG A 9 -1.88 -9.47 3.37
CA ARG A 9 -2.79 -9.50 2.23
C ARG A 9 -3.02 -8.07 1.77
N PHE A 10 -2.05 -7.53 1.05
CA PHE A 10 -2.06 -6.15 0.60
C PHE A 10 -3.23 -5.88 -0.36
N GLU A 11 -3.71 -6.91 -1.08
CA GLU A 11 -4.87 -6.82 -1.97
C GLU A 11 -6.20 -6.58 -1.23
N SER A 12 -6.21 -6.84 0.08
CA SER A 12 -7.32 -6.53 0.99
C SER A 12 -7.18 -5.15 1.62
N GLN A 13 -6.09 -4.42 1.36
CA GLN A 13 -5.80 -3.12 1.97
C GLN A 13 -6.58 -2.00 1.31
N ILE A 14 -7.09 -1.10 2.14
CA ILE A 14 -7.79 0.10 1.71
C ILE A 14 -6.90 1.30 1.99
N HIS A 15 -6.59 2.05 0.93
CA HIS A 15 -5.74 3.25 0.99
C HIS A 15 -6.52 4.57 0.83
N ASP A 16 -7.77 4.52 0.37
CA ASP A 16 -8.59 5.73 0.22
C ASP A 16 -9.25 6.11 1.55
N ARG A 17 -8.91 7.31 2.05
CA ARG A 17 -9.50 7.88 3.27
C ARG A 17 -11.02 7.96 3.21
N LYS A 18 -11.60 8.27 2.05
CA LYS A 18 -13.06 8.35 1.87
C LYS A 18 -13.73 7.00 2.05
N ILE A 19 -13.11 5.93 1.53
CA ILE A 19 -13.58 4.56 1.73
C ILE A 19 -13.44 4.18 3.20
N ILE A 20 -12.31 4.51 3.85
CA ILE A 20 -12.11 4.25 5.28
C ILE A 20 -13.19 4.94 6.13
N THR A 21 -13.48 6.21 5.87
CA THR A 21 -14.52 6.95 6.61
C THR A 21 -15.91 6.39 6.34
N ALA A 22 -16.20 5.99 5.10
CA ALA A 22 -17.46 5.33 4.78
C ALA A 22 -17.62 3.98 5.52
N ILE A 23 -16.53 3.24 5.74
CA ILE A 23 -16.55 2.02 6.56
C ILE A 23 -16.84 2.37 8.02
N LEU A 24 -16.19 3.42 8.55
CA LEU A 24 -16.47 3.88 9.91
C LEU A 24 -17.94 4.26 10.08
N ASP A 25 -18.58 4.87 9.09
CA ASP A 25 -20.01 5.21 9.10
C ASP A 25 -20.92 3.98 9.24
N GLN A 26 -20.46 2.79 8.87
CA GLN A 26 -21.22 1.54 9.04
C GLN A 26 -21.07 0.91 10.44
N ILE A 27 -20.19 1.45 11.30
CA ILE A 27 -19.79 0.83 12.57
C ILE A 27 -20.17 1.75 13.74
N GLN A 28 -20.86 1.22 14.75
CA GLN A 28 -21.34 2.02 15.90
C GLN A 28 -20.45 1.93 17.13
N ILE A 29 -19.60 0.91 17.21
CA ILE A 29 -18.78 0.60 18.38
C ILE A 29 -17.30 0.62 17.98
N VAL A 30 -16.50 1.31 18.80
CA VAL A 30 -15.04 1.19 18.79
C VAL A 30 -14.61 0.31 19.96
N THR A 31 -13.69 -0.61 19.71
CA THR A 31 -13.01 -1.35 20.78
C THR A 31 -11.66 -0.68 21.07
N VAL A 32 -11.45 -0.25 22.32
CA VAL A 32 -10.24 0.44 22.77
C VAL A 32 -9.38 -0.50 23.60
N GLY A 33 -8.20 -0.83 23.10
CA GLY A 33 -7.15 -1.56 23.81
C GLY A 33 -6.19 -0.62 24.53
N ILE A 34 -5.89 -0.93 25.79
CA ILE A 34 -5.07 -0.12 26.70
C ILE A 34 -4.07 -1.05 27.41
N ASN A 35 -2.83 -0.59 27.61
CA ASN A 35 -1.81 -1.39 28.31
C ASN A 35 -2.14 -1.50 29.81
N ASP A 36 -2.22 -2.72 30.36
CA ASP A 36 -2.56 -2.98 31.77
C ASP A 36 -1.79 -4.16 32.38
N GLY A 37 -0.46 -4.06 32.41
CA GLY A 37 0.40 -5.10 33.00
C GLY A 37 0.41 -6.37 32.14
N ASP A 38 0.05 -7.51 32.74
CA ASP A 38 0.16 -8.83 32.12
C ASP A 38 -0.84 -9.03 30.97
N TYR A 39 -1.98 -8.34 31.01
CA TYR A 39 -3.02 -8.41 29.99
C TYR A 39 -3.43 -7.02 29.52
N PRO A 40 -3.75 -6.82 28.23
CA PRO A 40 -4.34 -5.57 27.79
C PRO A 40 -5.76 -5.40 28.35
N TYR A 41 -6.09 -4.20 28.80
CA TYR A 41 -7.47 -3.84 29.15
C TYR A 41 -8.20 -3.37 27.89
N VAL A 42 -9.28 -4.07 27.53
CA VAL A 42 -10.01 -3.85 26.27
C VAL A 42 -11.47 -3.50 26.56
N VAL A 43 -11.95 -2.36 26.03
CA VAL A 43 -13.31 -1.88 26.29
C VAL A 43 -14.02 -1.40 25.03
N PRO A 44 -15.28 -1.80 24.79
CA PRO A 44 -16.10 -1.22 23.73
C PRO A 44 -16.70 0.13 24.17
N LEU A 45 -16.72 1.11 23.28
CA LEU A 45 -17.33 2.42 23.48
C LEU A 45 -18.11 2.83 22.22
N SER A 46 -19.16 3.63 22.40
CA SER A 46 -19.72 4.42 21.29
C SER A 46 -18.72 5.49 20.90
N PHE A 47 -18.65 5.80 19.62
CA PHE A 47 -17.74 6.83 19.11
C PHE A 47 -18.42 7.76 18.12
N GLY A 48 -17.82 8.91 17.92
CA GLY A 48 -17.91 9.68 16.69
C GLY A 48 -16.50 9.97 16.19
N TYR A 49 -16.37 10.53 15.00
CA TYR A 49 -15.05 10.83 14.47
C TYR A 49 -15.06 12.07 13.59
N GLU A 50 -13.86 12.57 13.31
CA GLU A 50 -13.58 13.59 12.31
C GLU A 50 -12.31 13.18 11.56
N ALA A 51 -12.36 13.22 10.23
CA ALA A 51 -11.22 12.94 9.37
C ALA A 51 -10.67 14.26 8.83
N THR A 52 -9.45 14.60 9.23
CA THR A 52 -8.72 15.75 8.70
C THR A 52 -7.68 15.29 7.68
N GLU A 53 -7.01 16.21 7.00
CA GLU A 53 -5.92 15.88 6.07
C GLU A 53 -4.75 15.18 6.75
N GLU A 54 -4.51 15.46 8.03
CA GLU A 54 -3.37 14.95 8.79
C GLU A 54 -3.72 13.74 9.66
N LYS A 55 -4.93 13.70 10.23
CA LYS A 55 -5.29 12.76 11.29
C LYS A 55 -6.74 12.26 11.18
N LEU A 56 -6.96 11.08 11.74
CA LEU A 56 -8.27 10.60 12.16
C LEU A 56 -8.44 10.93 13.66
N LEU A 57 -9.42 11.77 13.98
CA LEU A 57 -9.80 12.13 15.34
C LEU A 57 -10.99 11.28 15.77
N VAL A 58 -10.83 10.45 16.80
CA VAL A 58 -11.92 9.59 17.31
C VAL A 58 -12.38 10.11 18.66
N TYR A 59 -13.65 10.46 18.77
CA TYR A 59 -14.26 11.00 19.98
C TYR A 59 -15.02 9.91 20.72
N VAL A 60 -14.75 9.77 22.02
CA VAL A 60 -15.48 8.85 22.91
C VAL A 60 -15.97 9.59 24.14
N HIS A 61 -17.07 9.11 24.71
CA HIS A 61 -17.62 9.60 25.97
C HIS A 61 -17.46 8.55 27.07
N CYS A 62 -16.96 8.95 28.24
CA CYS A 62 -17.04 8.13 29.44
C CYS A 62 -16.96 8.98 30.72
N ALA A 63 -17.19 8.35 31.88
CA ALA A 63 -16.96 8.97 33.19
C ALA A 63 -15.51 9.49 33.35
N ARG A 64 -15.31 10.46 34.25
CA ARG A 64 -14.01 11.09 34.54
C ARG A 64 -13.08 10.25 35.43
N GLU A 65 -13.58 9.15 35.95
CA GLU A 65 -12.89 8.28 36.89
C GLU A 65 -13.15 6.81 36.56
N GLY A 66 -12.33 5.95 37.15
CA GLY A 66 -12.35 4.50 36.97
C GLY A 66 -11.20 3.97 36.14
N HIS A 67 -11.07 2.65 36.13
CA HIS A 67 -9.88 1.92 35.67
C HIS A 67 -9.30 2.40 34.33
N LYS A 68 -10.13 2.50 33.28
CA LYS A 68 -9.68 2.99 31.95
C LYS A 68 -9.09 4.40 31.99
N VAL A 69 -9.68 5.31 32.77
CA VAL A 69 -9.22 6.70 32.85
C VAL A 69 -7.91 6.76 33.61
N ASP A 70 -7.76 5.95 34.66
CA ASP A 70 -6.52 5.86 35.42
C ASP A 70 -5.39 5.26 34.57
N LEU A 71 -5.69 4.28 33.73
CA LEU A 71 -4.76 3.75 32.73
C LEU A 71 -4.36 4.80 31.68
N TRP A 72 -5.32 5.58 31.15
CA TRP A 72 -5.02 6.65 30.19
C TRP A 72 -4.14 7.76 30.77
N LYS A 73 -4.34 8.10 32.06
CA LYS A 73 -3.46 9.04 32.78
C LYS A 73 -2.05 8.49 32.92
N LYS A 74 -1.90 7.17 33.14
CA LYS A 74 -0.59 6.51 33.26
C LYS A 74 0.13 6.37 31.91
N ASN A 75 -0.60 6.00 30.86
CA ASN A 75 -0.09 5.88 29.51
C ASN A 75 -1.21 6.18 28.49
N PRO A 76 -1.14 7.30 27.76
CA PRO A 76 -2.22 7.71 26.86
C PRO A 76 -2.19 6.97 25.50
N LYS A 77 -1.27 6.04 25.27
CA LYS A 77 -1.22 5.24 24.04
C LYS A 77 -2.34 4.21 24.04
N VAL A 78 -3.19 4.24 23.02
CA VAL A 78 -4.31 3.31 22.85
C VAL A 78 -4.33 2.72 21.44
N SER A 79 -4.92 1.54 21.31
CA SER A 79 -5.22 0.90 20.03
C SER A 79 -6.73 0.81 19.84
N LEU A 80 -7.21 1.15 18.65
CA LEU A 80 -8.62 1.19 18.29
C LEU A 80 -8.90 0.13 17.23
N THR A 81 -10.00 -0.60 17.41
CA THR A 81 -10.52 -1.55 16.42
C THR A 81 -11.98 -1.24 16.11
N PHE A 82 -12.27 -1.09 14.83
CA PHE A 82 -13.59 -0.95 14.24
C PHE A 82 -13.77 -2.13 13.29
N CYS A 83 -14.79 -2.95 13.47
CA CYS A 83 -15.05 -4.06 12.56
C CYS A 83 -16.54 -4.32 12.37
N THR A 84 -16.87 -4.82 11.18
CA THR A 84 -18.20 -5.32 10.85
C THR A 84 -18.08 -6.53 9.92
N LEU A 85 -19.07 -7.41 9.98
CA LEU A 85 -19.12 -8.67 9.23
C LEU A 85 -20.54 -8.88 8.76
N THR A 86 -20.69 -9.25 7.50
CA THR A 86 -21.92 -9.86 6.99
C THR A 86 -21.65 -11.31 6.59
N ASN A 87 -22.63 -12.17 6.83
CA ASN A 87 -22.60 -13.58 6.48
C ASN A 87 -23.86 -13.93 5.66
N HIS A 88 -23.65 -14.59 4.53
CA HIS A 88 -24.68 -15.11 3.65
C HIS A 88 -24.29 -16.54 3.21
N PRO A 89 -24.34 -17.53 4.13
CA PRO A 89 -23.78 -18.86 3.93
C PRO A 89 -24.46 -19.69 2.82
N ASN A 90 -25.67 -19.30 2.41
CA ASN A 90 -26.45 -20.01 1.38
C ASN A 90 -26.51 -19.27 0.05
N ASP A 91 -25.97 -18.05 -0.02
CA ASP A 91 -26.11 -17.16 -1.17
C ASP A 91 -24.71 -16.60 -1.50
N LEU A 92 -24.14 -16.93 -2.66
CA LEU A 92 -22.85 -16.38 -3.09
C LEU A 92 -23.02 -14.94 -3.58
N TYR A 93 -22.22 -14.02 -3.04
CA TYR A 93 -22.10 -12.66 -3.55
C TYR A 93 -20.68 -12.43 -4.03
N ARG A 94 -20.49 -12.12 -5.33
CA ARG A 94 -19.16 -11.94 -5.95
C ARG A 94 -18.16 -13.06 -5.58
N GLY A 95 -18.64 -14.29 -5.49
CA GLY A 95 -17.83 -15.49 -5.23
C GLY A 95 -17.47 -15.77 -3.77
N VAL A 96 -18.02 -15.03 -2.80
CA VAL A 96 -17.81 -15.28 -1.35
C VAL A 96 -19.14 -15.48 -0.63
N MET A 97 -19.07 -16.03 0.59
CA MET A 97 -20.23 -16.26 1.49
C MET A 97 -20.23 -15.34 2.72
N HIS A 98 -19.20 -14.52 2.86
CA HIS A 98 -19.04 -13.57 3.94
C HIS A 98 -18.20 -12.38 3.46
N ASP A 99 -18.40 -11.22 4.06
CA ASP A 99 -17.59 -10.03 3.82
C ASP A 99 -17.29 -9.35 5.17
N TYR A 100 -15.99 -9.28 5.48
CA TYR A 100 -15.45 -8.68 6.69
C TYR A 100 -14.78 -7.36 6.34
N ARG A 101 -15.09 -6.30 7.10
CA ARG A 101 -14.52 -4.97 6.93
C ARG A 101 -14.04 -4.43 8.27
N SER A 102 -12.86 -3.83 8.29
CA SER A 102 -12.30 -3.26 9.51
C SER A 102 -11.40 -2.06 9.29
N VAL A 103 -11.38 -1.19 10.29
CA VAL A 103 -10.39 -0.13 10.46
C VAL A 103 -9.69 -0.36 11.79
N MET A 104 -8.38 -0.22 11.81
CA MET A 104 -7.58 -0.20 13.04
C MET A 104 -6.80 1.10 13.08
N ALA A 105 -6.63 1.66 14.28
CA ALA A 105 -5.89 2.88 14.47
C ALA A 105 -5.14 2.88 15.80
N ASN A 106 -3.88 3.32 15.79
CA ASN A 106 -3.14 3.59 17.03
C ASN A 106 -3.03 5.11 17.23
N GLY A 107 -3.20 5.56 18.47
CA GLY A 107 -3.22 6.99 18.76
C GLY A 107 -2.97 7.34 20.21
N ILE A 108 -3.04 8.64 20.48
CA ILE A 108 -2.88 9.22 21.81
C ILE A 108 -4.24 9.74 22.28
N ILE A 109 -4.74 9.21 23.40
CA ILE A 109 -6.00 9.66 23.99
C ILE A 109 -5.77 10.86 24.92
N ARG A 110 -6.66 11.86 24.82
CA ARG A 110 -6.65 13.08 25.64
C ARG A 110 -8.06 13.42 26.10
N HIS A 111 -8.16 13.88 27.34
CA HIS A 111 -9.40 14.47 27.85
C HIS A 111 -9.61 15.85 27.23
N ILE A 112 -10.84 16.15 26.80
CA ILE A 112 -11.19 17.46 26.25
C ILE A 112 -11.65 18.37 27.39
N ASP A 113 -10.78 19.31 27.79
CA ASP A 113 -11.10 20.27 28.84
C ASP A 113 -12.13 21.31 28.36
N ARG A 114 -13.31 21.28 28.98
CA ARG A 114 -14.43 22.18 28.72
C ARG A 114 -14.11 23.65 29.07
N THR A 115 -13.20 23.88 30.01
CA THR A 115 -12.85 25.24 30.47
C THR A 115 -11.92 25.95 29.51
N GLN A 116 -11.06 25.19 28.81
CA GLN A 116 -10.06 25.71 27.89
C GLN A 116 -10.54 25.71 26.44
N SER A 117 -11.44 24.79 26.06
CA SER A 117 -11.84 24.59 24.67
C SER A 117 -13.34 24.31 24.52
N LYS A 118 -14.18 25.33 24.80
CA LYS A 118 -15.66 25.23 24.62
C LYS A 118 -16.04 24.82 23.19
N SER A 119 -15.31 25.27 22.17
CA SER A 119 -15.53 24.87 20.77
C SER A 119 -15.23 23.39 20.56
N GLY A 120 -14.07 22.90 21.03
CA GLY A 120 -13.66 21.50 20.87
C GLY A 120 -14.59 20.49 21.57
N HIS A 121 -15.10 20.80 22.77
CA HIS A 121 -16.08 19.93 23.44
C HIS A 121 -17.39 19.84 22.64
N GLY A 122 -17.89 20.97 22.13
CA GLY A 122 -19.08 21.00 21.30
C GLY A 122 -18.93 20.19 20.01
N THR A 123 -17.80 20.33 19.32
CA THR A 123 -17.47 19.54 18.12
C THR A 123 -17.47 18.03 18.43
N ALA A 124 -16.80 17.61 19.50
CA ALA A 124 -16.73 16.21 19.90
C ALA A 124 -18.12 15.61 20.20
N VAL A 125 -18.97 16.35 20.94
CA VAL A 125 -20.34 15.94 21.22
C VAL A 125 -21.15 15.81 19.93
N GLN A 126 -21.06 16.79 19.02
CA GLN A 126 -21.79 16.75 17.74
C GLN A 126 -21.35 15.59 16.86
N ALA A 127 -20.04 15.32 16.80
CA ALA A 127 -19.51 14.17 16.07
C ALA A 127 -20.06 12.85 16.62
N LEU A 128 -20.03 12.67 17.94
CA LEU A 128 -20.59 11.49 18.61
C LEU A 128 -22.09 11.33 18.34
N LEU A 129 -22.88 12.41 18.46
CA LEU A 129 -24.32 12.36 18.23
C LEU A 129 -24.64 12.03 16.76
N ARG A 130 -24.00 12.73 15.82
CA ARG A 130 -24.19 12.53 14.37
C ARG A 130 -23.91 11.09 13.97
N HIS A 131 -22.79 10.55 14.44
CA HIS A 131 -22.36 9.18 14.13
C HIS A 131 -23.36 8.13 14.62
N ASN A 132 -23.98 8.38 15.78
CA ASN A 132 -24.96 7.47 16.37
C ASN A 132 -26.41 7.78 15.93
N GLY A 133 -26.59 8.44 14.78
CA GLY A 133 -27.90 8.73 14.18
C GLY A 133 -28.74 9.77 14.93
N ARG A 134 -28.15 10.50 15.89
CA ARG A 134 -28.84 11.56 16.64
C ARG A 134 -28.66 12.89 15.92
N ARG A 135 -29.78 13.58 15.66
CA ARG A 135 -29.78 14.85 14.93
C ARG A 135 -29.19 15.98 15.80
N PRO A 136 -28.22 16.79 15.30
CA PRO A 136 -27.60 17.87 16.08
C PRO A 136 -28.58 18.93 16.58
N ASN A 137 -29.71 19.09 15.88
CA ASN A 137 -30.75 20.06 16.13
C ASN A 137 -31.89 19.55 17.04
N GLN A 138 -31.88 18.28 17.48
CA GLN A 138 -32.83 17.82 18.50
C GLN A 138 -32.47 18.31 19.91
N PHE A 139 -31.22 18.72 20.15
CA PHE A 139 -30.72 19.10 21.47
C PHE A 139 -29.58 20.11 21.33
N SER A 140 -29.64 21.23 22.05
CA SER A 140 -28.55 22.21 22.04
C SER A 140 -27.31 21.65 22.73
N VAL A 141 -26.10 22.01 22.27
CA VAL A 141 -24.81 21.62 22.92
C VAL A 141 -24.81 21.85 24.45
N PRO A 142 -25.42 22.94 24.99
CA PRO A 142 -25.61 23.11 26.43
C PRO A 142 -26.25 21.92 27.17
N HIS A 143 -27.15 21.17 26.52
CA HIS A 143 -27.84 20.01 27.12
C HIS A 143 -26.90 18.85 27.44
N TYR A 144 -25.78 18.73 26.72
CA TYR A 144 -24.81 17.64 26.85
C TYR A 144 -23.54 18.05 27.58
N MET A 145 -23.55 19.19 28.29
CA MET A 145 -22.39 19.64 29.07
C MET A 145 -22.01 18.69 30.20
N PHE A 146 -22.88 17.74 30.58
CA PHE A 146 -22.54 16.70 31.54
C PHE A 146 -21.65 15.58 30.96
N MET A 147 -21.57 15.45 29.62
CA MET A 147 -20.81 14.38 28.96
C MET A 147 -19.31 14.69 28.94
N ASP A 148 -18.49 13.90 29.63
CA ASP A 148 -17.02 14.02 29.56
C ASP A 148 -16.49 13.34 28.30
N MET A 149 -15.76 14.11 27.51
CA MET A 149 -15.34 13.73 26.17
C MET A 149 -13.83 13.52 26.14
N TYR A 150 -13.41 12.53 25.37
CA TYR A 150 -12.02 12.25 25.08
C TYR A 150 -11.85 12.18 23.57
N VAL A 151 -10.68 12.61 23.10
CA VAL A 151 -10.26 12.47 21.70
C VAL A 151 -9.06 11.55 21.64
N VAL A 152 -9.07 10.63 20.67
CA VAL A 152 -7.89 9.86 20.28
C VAL A 152 -7.38 10.43 18.96
N GLU A 153 -6.19 11.00 19.01
CA GLU A 153 -5.52 11.52 17.81
C GLU A 153 -4.74 10.39 17.14
N CYS A 154 -5.18 9.98 15.95
CA CYS A 154 -4.52 8.95 15.16
C CYS A 154 -3.95 9.57 13.88
N GLU A 155 -2.62 9.61 13.74
CA GLU A 155 -2.01 9.97 12.47
C GLU A 155 -2.38 8.93 11.40
N TRP A 156 -2.64 9.34 10.16
CA TRP A 156 -3.02 8.41 9.09
C TRP A 156 -2.01 7.26 8.89
N LYS A 157 -0.72 7.53 9.13
CA LYS A 157 0.34 6.52 9.08
C LYS A 157 0.17 5.40 10.13
N HIS A 158 -0.64 5.62 11.15
CA HIS A 158 -1.01 4.64 12.19
C HIS A 158 -2.43 4.09 12.04
N VAL A 159 -3.10 4.39 10.91
CA VAL A 159 -4.41 3.85 10.56
C VAL A 159 -4.23 2.79 9.46
N THR A 160 -4.88 1.64 9.61
CA THR A 160 -4.94 0.58 8.59
C THR A 160 -6.38 0.16 8.38
N ALA A 161 -6.76 -0.19 7.15
CA ALA A 161 -8.11 -0.67 6.86
C ALA A 161 -8.06 -1.86 5.91
N LYS A 162 -9.04 -2.75 6.07
CA LYS A 162 -9.14 -4.01 5.34
C LYS A 162 -10.59 -4.33 4.95
N SER A 163 -10.80 -4.88 3.76
CA SER A 163 -12.01 -5.60 3.34
C SER A 163 -11.69 -6.99 2.78
N GLU A 164 -12.64 -7.93 2.80
CA GLU A 164 -12.41 -9.28 2.26
C GLU A 164 -12.32 -9.28 0.72
N GLY A 165 -13.20 -8.52 0.07
CA GLY A 165 -13.12 -8.18 -1.35
C GLY A 165 -12.58 -6.76 -1.56
N PRO A 166 -11.93 -6.47 -2.70
CA PRO A 166 -11.58 -5.10 -3.07
C PRO A 166 -12.84 -4.23 -3.17
N ILE A 167 -12.76 -2.99 -2.69
CA ILE A 167 -13.80 -1.97 -2.81
C ILE A 167 -13.37 -1.01 -3.91
N GLU A 168 -14.12 -0.98 -5.01
CA GLU A 168 -13.79 -0.18 -6.19
C GLU A 168 -14.43 1.21 -6.14
N ASP A 169 -15.61 1.30 -5.54
CA ASP A 169 -16.38 2.53 -5.40
C ASP A 169 -16.94 2.65 -3.98
N ILE A 170 -17.08 3.89 -3.51
CA ILE A 170 -17.62 4.16 -2.17
C ILE A 170 -19.04 3.63 -1.98
N SER A 171 -19.82 3.46 -3.05
CA SER A 171 -21.16 2.86 -3.01
C SER A 171 -21.15 1.36 -2.68
N GLU A 172 -20.00 0.68 -2.77
CA GLU A 172 -19.86 -0.72 -2.36
C GLU A 172 -19.63 -0.89 -0.84
N VAL A 173 -19.45 0.21 -0.10
CA VAL A 173 -19.12 0.23 1.34
C VAL A 173 -20.29 -0.15 2.27
N PRO A 174 -21.56 0.10 1.95
CA PRO A 174 -22.66 -0.60 2.58
C PRO A 174 -22.68 -2.07 2.16
N PHE A 175 -22.99 -2.98 3.08
CA PHE A 175 -23.22 -4.38 2.69
C PHE A 175 -24.52 -4.50 1.88
N PRO A 176 -24.54 -5.31 0.81
CA PRO A 176 -25.76 -5.56 0.08
C PRO A 176 -26.77 -6.31 0.95
N THR A 177 -28.04 -6.02 0.74
CA THR A 177 -29.15 -6.77 1.33
C THR A 177 -29.21 -8.19 0.76
N LEU A 178 -29.85 -9.12 1.47
CA LEU A 178 -30.06 -10.48 0.96
C LEU A 178 -30.83 -10.52 -0.36
N GLU A 179 -31.74 -9.56 -0.58
CA GLU A 179 -32.47 -9.45 -1.85
C GLU A 179 -31.55 -9.04 -3.00
N GLU A 180 -30.67 -8.06 -2.78
CA GLU A 180 -29.66 -7.65 -3.76
C GLU A 180 -28.67 -8.77 -4.04
N ILE A 181 -28.23 -9.50 -3.01
CA ILE A 181 -27.34 -10.66 -3.17
C ILE A 181 -28.00 -11.72 -4.08
N ARG A 182 -29.24 -12.12 -3.79
CA ARG A 182 -29.96 -13.16 -4.54
C ARG A 182 -30.26 -12.78 -5.99
N LYS A 183 -30.42 -11.48 -6.26
CA LYS A 183 -30.63 -10.96 -7.61
C LYS A 183 -29.33 -10.66 -8.35
N SER A 184 -28.19 -10.65 -7.65
CA SER A 184 -26.93 -10.25 -8.24
C SER A 184 -26.45 -11.28 -9.26
N THR A 185 -26.10 -10.80 -10.45
CA THR A 185 -25.37 -11.56 -11.47
C THR A 185 -23.90 -11.11 -11.55
N ALA A 186 -23.43 -10.34 -10.56
CA ALA A 186 -22.09 -9.78 -10.56
C ALA A 186 -21.04 -10.91 -10.56
N PRO A 187 -19.98 -10.80 -11.37
CA PRO A 187 -18.90 -11.76 -11.36
C PRO A 187 -18.16 -11.74 -10.01
N GLY A 188 -17.30 -12.74 -9.82
CA GLY A 188 -16.36 -12.75 -8.70
C GLY A 188 -15.57 -11.45 -8.60
N PHE A 189 -15.13 -11.10 -7.39
CA PHE A 189 -14.27 -9.93 -7.20
C PHE A 189 -13.05 -9.97 -8.15
N ASN A 190 -12.79 -8.86 -8.83
CA ASN A 190 -11.64 -8.74 -9.69
C ASN A 190 -10.38 -8.40 -8.87
N HIS A 191 -9.66 -9.42 -8.43
CA HIS A 191 -8.42 -9.24 -7.69
C HIS A 191 -7.25 -8.76 -8.57
N SER A 192 -7.32 -8.89 -9.90
CA SER A 192 -6.27 -8.38 -10.78
C SER A 192 -6.23 -6.85 -10.76
N LYS A 193 -7.39 -6.21 -10.56
CA LYS A 193 -7.55 -4.76 -10.53
C LYS A 193 -6.65 -4.09 -9.49
N PHE A 194 -6.42 -4.76 -8.36
CA PHE A 194 -5.51 -4.26 -7.34
C PHE A 194 -4.10 -4.05 -7.90
N PHE A 195 -3.63 -4.97 -8.76
CA PHE A 195 -2.30 -4.84 -9.35
C PHE A 195 -2.23 -3.75 -10.40
N SER A 196 -3.34 -3.42 -11.06
CA SER A 196 -3.38 -2.49 -12.18
C SER A 196 -3.78 -1.06 -11.81
N ILE A 197 -4.05 -0.75 -10.54
CA ILE A 197 -4.35 0.63 -10.10
C ILE A 197 -3.20 1.16 -9.23
N LYS A 198 -2.52 2.19 -9.71
CA LYS A 198 -1.56 3.00 -8.94
C LYS A 198 -2.31 4.13 -8.21
N HIS A 199 -2.15 4.20 -6.90
CA HIS A 199 -2.68 5.31 -6.09
C HIS A 199 -1.62 6.40 -5.95
N TYR A 200 -1.67 7.41 -6.81
CA TYR A 200 -0.76 8.56 -6.73
C TYR A 200 -1.00 9.33 -5.44
N LEU A 201 0.07 9.49 -4.65
CA LEU A 201 0.09 10.47 -3.58
C LEU A 201 0.27 11.86 -4.21
N PRO A 202 -0.32 12.93 -3.64
CA PRO A 202 -0.05 14.28 -4.11
C PRO A 202 1.46 14.54 -4.07
N VAL A 203 2.02 14.96 -5.20
CA VAL A 203 3.44 15.25 -5.38
C VAL A 203 3.85 16.31 -4.34
N SER A 204 4.81 15.98 -3.47
CA SER A 204 5.41 16.99 -2.61
C SER A 204 6.26 17.91 -3.48
N THR A 205 5.84 19.18 -3.61
CA THR A 205 6.59 20.23 -4.30
C THR A 205 7.90 20.62 -3.58
N GLU A 206 8.14 20.09 -2.39
CA GLU A 206 9.34 20.36 -1.60
C GLU A 206 10.45 19.36 -1.92
N GLY A 207 11.33 19.78 -2.82
CA GLY A 207 12.72 19.38 -2.84
C GLY A 207 13.03 18.09 -3.58
N LYS A 208 13.58 18.25 -4.80
CA LYS A 208 14.88 17.70 -5.21
C LYS A 208 15.17 18.19 -6.62
N GLY A 209 16.15 19.09 -6.75
CA GLY A 209 16.82 19.26 -8.02
C GLY A 209 17.53 17.95 -8.33
N MET A 210 16.94 17.13 -9.19
CA MET A 210 17.64 15.98 -9.75
C MET A 210 18.68 16.52 -10.74
N ASP A 211 19.89 15.93 -10.72
CA ASP A 211 20.86 16.12 -11.79
C ASP A 211 20.18 15.79 -13.11
N ARG A 212 20.01 16.83 -13.95
CA ARG A 212 19.47 16.74 -15.32
C ARG A 212 20.48 16.14 -16.30
N GLU A 213 21.58 15.56 -15.81
CA GLU A 213 22.56 14.92 -16.66
C GLU A 213 21.95 13.63 -17.22
N LEU A 214 21.60 13.71 -18.51
CA LEU A 214 21.45 12.57 -19.40
C LEU A 214 22.80 11.84 -19.43
N LEU A 215 22.90 10.74 -18.70
CA LEU A 215 24.13 9.99 -18.58
C LEU A 215 24.13 8.88 -19.62
N GLU A 216 25.21 8.78 -20.41
CA GLU A 216 25.36 7.74 -21.42
C GLU A 216 25.23 6.35 -20.78
N ALA A 217 24.33 5.54 -21.32
CA ALA A 217 24.10 4.18 -20.88
C ALA A 217 24.69 3.21 -21.90
N GLU A 218 25.45 2.23 -21.43
CA GLU A 218 26.06 1.24 -22.31
C GLU A 218 25.08 0.11 -22.60
N SER A 219 25.27 -0.60 -23.70
CA SER A 219 24.52 -1.83 -23.95
C SER A 219 25.08 -2.97 -23.10
N LEU A 220 24.21 -3.66 -22.36
CA LEU A 220 24.60 -4.82 -21.57
C LEU A 220 24.88 -6.01 -22.49
N HIS A 221 26.14 -6.22 -22.85
CA HIS A 221 26.57 -7.28 -23.75
C HIS A 221 27.08 -8.54 -23.04
N GLN A 222 27.38 -8.46 -21.74
CA GLN A 222 28.02 -9.52 -20.96
C GLN A 222 27.48 -9.57 -19.53
N GLU A 223 27.68 -10.71 -18.86
CA GLU A 223 27.33 -10.89 -17.46
C GLU A 223 28.26 -10.08 -16.56
N ILE A 224 27.72 -9.43 -15.54
CA ILE A 224 28.49 -8.55 -14.66
C ILE A 224 28.32 -8.98 -13.21
N ARG A 225 29.44 -9.26 -12.54
CA ARG A 225 29.45 -9.58 -11.11
C ARG A 225 29.15 -8.31 -10.30
N LEU A 226 28.04 -8.32 -9.56
CA LEU A 226 27.62 -7.20 -8.73
C LEU A 226 28.15 -7.31 -7.29
N LEU A 227 28.09 -8.51 -6.71
CA LEU A 227 28.50 -8.78 -5.33
C LEU A 227 29.18 -10.15 -5.23
N ASN A 228 30.20 -10.26 -4.37
CA ASN A 228 30.89 -11.52 -4.14
C ASN A 228 30.06 -12.48 -3.27
N ALA A 229 30.43 -13.76 -3.32
CA ALA A 229 29.80 -14.78 -2.48
C ALA A 229 29.93 -14.45 -0.99
N GLY A 230 28.79 -14.46 -0.27
CA GLY A 230 28.74 -14.16 1.17
C GLY A 230 28.91 -12.69 1.51
N GLU A 231 29.04 -11.80 0.53
CA GLU A 231 29.07 -10.35 0.74
C GLU A 231 27.65 -9.87 1.11
N SER A 232 27.50 -9.26 2.28
CA SER A 232 26.27 -8.59 2.68
C SER A 232 26.35 -7.13 2.25
N GLY A 233 25.33 -6.65 1.54
CA GLY A 233 25.24 -5.25 1.13
C GLY A 233 23.88 -4.95 0.53
N LYS A 234 23.67 -3.67 0.23
CA LYS A 234 22.46 -3.16 -0.38
C LYS A 234 22.78 -2.58 -1.75
N ILE A 235 21.95 -2.95 -2.72
CA ILE A 235 21.99 -2.39 -4.05
C ILE A 235 20.72 -1.58 -4.30
N LEU A 236 20.85 -0.50 -5.05
CA LEU A 236 19.76 0.27 -5.60
C LEU A 236 19.69 -0.02 -7.09
N PHE A 237 18.57 -0.57 -7.53
CA PHE A 237 18.20 -0.69 -8.94
C PHE A 237 17.31 0.51 -9.28
N ARG A 238 17.72 1.34 -10.24
CA ARG A 238 17.00 2.54 -10.65
C ARG A 238 16.61 2.43 -12.11
N PHE A 239 15.34 2.62 -12.41
CA PHE A 239 14.84 2.77 -13.78
C PHE A 239 14.62 4.26 -14.03
N SER A 240 15.16 4.79 -15.12
CA SER A 240 14.89 6.16 -15.56
C SER A 240 14.47 6.20 -17.02
N TRP A 241 13.59 7.15 -17.35
CA TRP A 241 13.13 7.41 -18.70
C TRP A 241 12.90 8.91 -18.91
N GLN A 242 12.90 9.33 -20.18
CA GLN A 242 12.44 10.64 -20.60
C GLN A 242 11.25 10.44 -21.55
N ALA A 243 10.21 11.25 -21.39
CA ALA A 243 9.05 11.23 -22.28
C ALA A 243 8.61 12.66 -22.57
N ASP A 244 8.45 12.97 -23.86
CA ASP A 244 7.92 14.25 -24.32
C ASP A 244 6.49 14.03 -24.85
N GLY A 245 5.50 14.80 -24.36
CA GLY A 245 4.15 14.82 -24.91
C GLY A 245 3.02 14.37 -23.98
N GLU A 246 1.81 14.35 -24.54
CA GLU A 246 0.55 13.98 -23.88
C GLU A 246 -0.09 12.79 -24.61
N PRO A 247 -0.61 11.76 -23.90
CA PRO A 247 -0.67 11.64 -22.44
C PRO A 247 0.70 11.34 -21.82
N ALA A 248 0.92 11.82 -20.60
CA ALA A 248 2.14 11.56 -19.84
C ALA A 248 2.43 10.04 -19.73
N VAL A 249 3.72 9.69 -19.79
CA VAL A 249 4.21 8.31 -19.63
C VAL A 249 4.65 8.10 -18.19
N ASP A 250 4.11 7.06 -17.57
CA ASP A 250 4.47 6.63 -16.21
C ASP A 250 5.19 5.28 -16.30
N GLY A 251 6.44 5.25 -15.85
CA GLY A 251 7.29 4.07 -15.84
C GLY A 251 7.26 3.40 -14.48
N ASP A 252 7.12 2.08 -14.46
CA ASP A 252 7.02 1.29 -13.22
C ASP A 252 8.06 0.16 -13.16
N ILE A 253 8.48 -0.19 -11.93
CA ILE A 253 9.26 -1.38 -11.61
C ILE A 253 8.42 -2.38 -10.80
N LEU A 254 8.30 -3.60 -11.31
CA LEU A 254 7.79 -4.77 -10.59
C LEU A 254 8.92 -5.77 -10.39
N THR A 255 9.24 -6.04 -9.13
CA THR A 255 10.34 -6.93 -8.76
C THR A 255 9.81 -8.25 -8.23
N LEU A 256 10.35 -9.38 -8.71
CA LEU A 256 10.02 -10.74 -8.26
C LEU A 256 11.25 -11.43 -7.68
N LEU A 257 11.06 -12.23 -6.63
CA LEU A 257 12.06 -13.18 -6.12
C LEU A 257 11.69 -14.58 -6.57
N LEU A 258 12.56 -15.21 -7.35
CA LEU A 258 12.32 -16.46 -8.05
C LEU A 258 13.29 -17.55 -7.58
N ASN A 259 12.84 -18.80 -7.62
CA ASN A 259 13.69 -19.96 -7.36
C ASN A 259 14.62 -20.29 -8.54
N GLU A 260 15.39 -21.37 -8.41
CA GLU A 260 16.34 -21.84 -9.43
C GLU A 260 15.66 -22.17 -10.77
N GLU A 261 14.39 -22.60 -10.76
CA GLU A 261 13.62 -22.84 -11.98
C GLU A 261 12.96 -21.58 -12.57
N GLY A 262 13.26 -20.39 -12.02
CA GLY A 262 12.65 -19.13 -12.44
C GLY A 262 11.16 -19.07 -12.14
N LYS A 263 10.72 -19.62 -11.00
CA LYS A 263 9.32 -19.66 -10.56
C LYS A 263 9.11 -18.97 -9.23
N LEU A 264 7.92 -18.38 -9.07
CA LEU A 264 7.47 -17.84 -7.79
C LEU A 264 7.16 -18.98 -6.83
N MET A 265 7.90 -19.06 -5.74
CA MET A 265 7.62 -20.03 -4.67
C MET A 265 6.44 -19.62 -3.81
N ARG A 266 6.20 -18.30 -3.68
CA ARG A 266 5.18 -17.73 -2.81
C ARG A 266 4.57 -16.47 -3.46
N ARG A 267 3.28 -16.25 -3.22
CA ARG A 267 2.53 -15.10 -3.76
C ARG A 267 3.08 -13.71 -3.38
N TYR A 268 3.76 -13.61 -2.25
CA TYR A 268 4.22 -12.32 -1.68
C TYR A 268 5.72 -12.07 -1.87
N ASP A 269 6.38 -12.87 -2.69
CA ASP A 269 7.79 -12.71 -3.07
C ASP A 269 7.91 -11.70 -4.22
N ILE A 270 7.30 -10.52 -4.01
CA ILE A 270 7.11 -9.44 -4.99
C ILE A 270 7.22 -8.08 -4.29
N ALA A 271 7.78 -7.09 -4.98
CA ALA A 271 7.75 -5.69 -4.55
C ALA A 271 7.42 -4.76 -5.74
N PHE A 272 6.50 -3.82 -5.53
CA PHE A 272 6.06 -2.80 -6.50
C PHE A 272 5.28 -1.69 -5.76
N TYR A 273 4.75 -0.68 -6.47
CA TYR A 273 4.10 0.48 -5.85
C TYR A 273 3.00 0.14 -4.82
N ASN A 274 2.20 -0.92 -5.04
CA ASN A 274 1.14 -1.33 -4.11
C ASN A 274 1.57 -2.35 -3.05
N GLN A 275 2.72 -3.02 -3.23
CA GLN A 275 3.36 -3.83 -2.20
C GLN A 275 4.82 -3.38 -2.09
N LYS A 276 5.06 -2.33 -1.28
CA LYS A 276 6.39 -1.71 -1.23
C LYS A 276 7.52 -2.62 -0.78
N LYS A 277 7.22 -3.72 -0.10
CA LYS A 277 8.22 -4.68 0.39
C LYS A 277 7.82 -6.09 0.05
N ASP A 278 8.76 -6.91 -0.39
CA ASP A 278 8.52 -8.34 -0.46
C ASP A 278 8.36 -8.94 0.95
N ARG A 279 7.86 -10.18 1.02
CA ARG A 279 7.65 -10.89 2.29
C ARG A 279 8.91 -10.99 3.16
N SER A 280 10.08 -11.18 2.55
CA SER A 280 11.36 -11.32 3.26
C SER A 280 11.96 -9.98 3.69
N GLN A 281 11.42 -8.86 3.18
CA GLN A 281 11.98 -7.52 3.30
C GLN A 281 13.38 -7.39 2.70
N ALA A 282 13.75 -8.30 1.79
CA ALA A 282 14.95 -8.20 0.98
C ALA A 282 14.79 -7.14 -0.10
N VAL A 283 13.58 -6.94 -0.63
CA VAL A 283 13.31 -5.97 -1.68
C VAL A 283 12.34 -4.90 -1.17
N GLU A 284 12.69 -3.64 -1.41
CA GLU A 284 11.89 -2.47 -1.03
C GLU A 284 11.78 -1.48 -2.20
N PHE A 285 10.57 -1.24 -2.67
CA PHE A 285 10.21 -0.16 -3.57
C PHE A 285 10.30 1.19 -2.83
N LEU A 286 11.15 2.09 -3.33
CA LEU A 286 11.47 3.35 -2.65
C LEU A 286 10.56 4.51 -3.03
N GLY A 287 9.76 4.36 -4.08
CA GLY A 287 8.89 5.41 -4.57
C GLY A 287 9.15 5.75 -6.03
N ASP A 288 8.26 6.58 -6.52
CA ASP A 288 8.20 7.07 -7.88
C ASP A 288 8.49 8.58 -7.84
N ASP A 289 9.51 9.02 -8.58
CA ASP A 289 9.81 10.43 -8.82
C ASP A 289 9.37 10.78 -10.25
N ILE A 290 8.09 11.15 -10.40
CA ILE A 290 7.51 11.68 -11.65
C ILE A 290 7.88 13.17 -11.78
N LEU A 291 9.14 13.48 -12.12
CA LEU A 291 9.56 14.85 -12.36
C LEU A 291 9.29 15.26 -13.82
N ASN A 292 8.02 15.48 -14.16
CA ASN A 292 7.60 15.99 -15.48
C ASN A 292 8.17 15.12 -16.63
N GLU A 293 8.82 15.73 -17.64
CA GLU A 293 9.42 15.05 -18.82
C GLU A 293 10.41 13.93 -18.47
N TYR A 294 10.90 13.85 -17.23
CA TYR A 294 11.85 12.84 -16.77
C TYR A 294 11.25 12.07 -15.59
N GLY A 295 11.22 10.75 -15.70
CA GLY A 295 10.78 9.86 -14.63
C GLY A 295 11.92 9.00 -14.10
N ARG A 296 11.85 8.69 -12.81
CA ARG A 296 12.74 7.71 -12.18
C ARG A 296 12.02 6.94 -11.09
N GLU A 297 12.20 5.62 -11.11
CA GLU A 297 11.83 4.74 -10.00
C GLU A 297 13.04 4.02 -9.43
N ALA A 298 12.97 3.65 -8.16
CA ALA A 298 14.05 2.95 -7.49
C ALA A 298 13.55 1.81 -6.60
N VAL A 299 14.27 0.69 -6.67
CA VAL A 299 14.10 -0.48 -5.80
C VAL A 299 15.41 -0.74 -5.07
N ARG A 300 15.32 -0.88 -3.75
CA ARG A 300 16.42 -1.35 -2.91
C ARG A 300 16.37 -2.86 -2.79
N VAL A 301 17.51 -3.52 -2.91
CA VAL A 301 17.69 -4.94 -2.58
C VAL A 301 18.75 -5.08 -1.48
N ASP A 302 18.36 -5.66 -0.36
CA ASP A 302 19.18 -6.04 0.78
C ASP A 302 19.57 -7.52 0.65
N VAL A 303 20.77 -7.78 0.15
CA VAL A 303 21.25 -9.12 -0.19
C VAL A 303 21.33 -10.03 1.03
N GLY A 304 21.58 -9.46 2.21
CA GLY A 304 21.63 -10.22 3.46
C GLY A 304 20.29 -10.79 3.91
N LYS A 305 19.18 -10.34 3.33
CA LYS A 305 17.82 -10.81 3.65
C LYS A 305 17.21 -11.71 2.57
N ILE A 306 17.89 -11.88 1.44
CA ILE A 306 17.39 -12.72 0.35
C ILE A 306 17.22 -14.15 0.86
N PRO A 307 16.03 -14.76 0.71
CA PRO A 307 15.80 -16.13 1.13
C PRO A 307 16.69 -17.14 0.41
N GLU A 308 17.09 -18.23 1.08
CA GLU A 308 18.00 -19.25 0.49
C GLU A 308 17.48 -19.88 -0.81
N TYR A 309 16.16 -20.02 -0.97
CA TYR A 309 15.57 -20.57 -2.20
C TYR A 309 15.66 -19.62 -3.38
N CYS A 310 15.87 -18.32 -3.15
CA CYS A 310 15.91 -17.31 -4.19
C CYS A 310 17.24 -17.41 -4.96
N HIS A 311 17.13 -17.65 -6.26
CA HIS A 311 18.26 -17.72 -7.18
C HIS A 311 18.19 -16.64 -8.26
N GLU A 312 17.04 -15.98 -8.43
CA GLU A 312 16.86 -14.91 -9.40
C GLU A 312 16.00 -13.80 -8.82
N ILE A 313 16.44 -12.56 -9.00
CA ILE A 313 15.66 -11.35 -8.76
C ILE A 313 15.36 -10.72 -10.13
N ALA A 314 14.09 -10.73 -10.51
CA ALA A 314 13.62 -10.25 -11.81
C ALA A 314 13.01 -8.85 -11.66
N PHE A 315 13.55 -7.87 -12.38
CA PHE A 315 13.07 -6.48 -12.45
C PHE A 315 12.34 -6.28 -13.77
N HIS A 316 11.01 -6.23 -13.72
CA HIS A 316 10.18 -5.84 -14.85
C HIS A 316 10.05 -4.32 -14.86
N MET A 317 10.56 -3.69 -15.91
CA MET A 317 10.40 -2.26 -16.14
C MET A 317 9.39 -2.08 -17.25
N ALA A 318 8.35 -1.30 -17.00
CA ALA A 318 7.25 -1.16 -17.94
C ALA A 318 6.63 0.23 -17.92
N LEU A 319 5.72 0.48 -18.85
CA LEU A 319 4.85 1.65 -18.84
C LEU A 319 3.48 1.30 -18.22
N TYR A 320 3.06 2.09 -17.24
CA TYR A 320 1.78 1.96 -16.58
C TYR A 320 0.63 2.21 -17.57
N ARG A 321 -0.37 1.31 -17.58
CA ARG A 321 -1.56 1.41 -18.45
C ARG A 321 -1.23 1.53 -19.94
N ALA A 322 -0.12 0.93 -20.36
CA ALA A 322 0.36 0.97 -21.74
C ALA A 322 -0.72 0.57 -22.75
N GLY A 323 -1.42 -0.55 -22.53
CA GLY A 323 -2.49 -1.00 -23.42
C GLY A 323 -3.69 -0.05 -23.47
N GLU A 324 -4.08 0.54 -22.33
CA GLU A 324 -5.20 1.48 -22.25
C GLU A 324 -4.89 2.84 -22.88
N LEU A 325 -3.63 3.27 -22.80
CA LEU A 325 -3.15 4.55 -23.34
C LEU A 325 -2.50 4.40 -24.72
N ALA A 326 -2.47 3.19 -25.28
CA ALA A 326 -1.76 2.83 -26.51
C ALA A 326 -0.28 3.29 -26.50
N GLN A 327 0.39 3.15 -25.35
CA GLN A 327 1.80 3.49 -25.15
C GLN A 327 2.71 2.26 -25.29
N ASN A 328 3.98 2.48 -25.62
CA ASN A 328 5.02 1.45 -25.67
C ASN A 328 6.38 2.05 -25.31
N LEU A 329 7.37 1.19 -25.03
CA LEU A 329 8.72 1.63 -24.64
C LEU A 329 9.48 2.37 -25.76
N GLY A 330 9.00 2.33 -27.01
CA GLY A 330 9.50 3.17 -28.09
C GLY A 330 9.09 4.64 -27.97
N MET A 331 8.11 4.96 -27.12
CA MET A 331 7.69 6.34 -26.85
C MET A 331 8.55 7.05 -25.81
N VAL A 332 9.42 6.32 -25.11
CA VAL A 332 10.37 6.90 -24.15
C VAL A 332 11.77 7.00 -24.74
N ASN A 333 12.44 8.11 -24.45
CA ASN A 333 13.84 8.35 -24.75
C ASN A 333 14.70 8.02 -23.53
N HIS A 334 15.96 7.66 -23.77
CA HIS A 334 16.96 7.45 -22.72
C HIS A 334 16.51 6.49 -21.59
N ALA A 335 15.71 5.48 -21.93
CA ALA A 335 15.30 4.45 -20.98
C ALA A 335 16.50 3.62 -20.53
N ALA A 336 16.82 3.68 -19.25
CA ALA A 336 18.02 3.06 -18.69
C ALA A 336 17.80 2.48 -17.29
N ALA A 337 18.55 1.44 -16.97
CA ALA A 337 18.71 0.88 -15.63
C ALA A 337 20.07 1.26 -15.05
N GLU A 338 20.10 1.81 -13.84
CA GLU A 338 21.31 2.10 -13.08
C GLU A 338 21.36 1.22 -11.83
N ILE A 339 22.51 0.59 -11.58
CA ILE A 339 22.74 -0.21 -10.39
C ILE A 339 23.79 0.49 -9.54
N VAL A 340 23.44 0.80 -8.29
CA VAL A 340 24.28 1.54 -7.35
C VAL A 340 24.45 0.74 -6.08
N ARG A 341 25.67 0.67 -5.55
CA ARG A 341 25.91 0.16 -4.20
C ARG A 341 25.52 1.23 -3.19
N GLU A 342 24.62 0.92 -2.27
CA GLU A 342 24.02 1.92 -1.38
C GLU A 342 25.01 2.43 -0.32
N GLU A 343 25.99 1.62 0.09
CA GLU A 343 26.92 1.94 1.18
C GLU A 343 27.81 3.14 0.88
N ASP A 344 28.33 3.24 -0.33
CA ASP A 344 29.27 4.27 -0.78
C ASP A 344 28.78 5.08 -1.98
N GLY A 345 27.60 4.74 -2.52
CA GLY A 345 27.03 5.38 -3.70
C GLY A 345 27.76 5.02 -4.99
N ALA A 346 28.61 3.99 -5.00
CA ALA A 346 29.34 3.59 -6.20
C ALA A 346 28.38 3.05 -7.27
N VAL A 347 28.42 3.65 -8.47
CA VAL A 347 27.68 3.16 -9.63
C VAL A 347 28.37 1.90 -10.13
N LEU A 348 27.70 0.75 -10.00
CA LEU A 348 28.17 -0.54 -10.49
C LEU A 348 27.96 -0.68 -12.00
N GLY A 349 26.96 0.01 -12.54
CA GLY A 349 26.75 0.11 -13.98
C GLY A 349 25.50 0.88 -14.38
N ARG A 350 25.46 1.29 -15.64
CA ARG A 350 24.32 1.96 -16.31
C ARG A 350 24.10 1.30 -17.65
N TYR A 351 22.88 0.81 -17.85
CA TYR A 351 22.55 -0.02 -19.00
C TYR A 351 21.33 0.54 -19.72
N ALA A 352 21.43 0.68 -21.04
CA ALA A 352 20.26 0.94 -21.86
C ALA A 352 19.27 -0.23 -21.73
N LEU A 353 17.97 0.07 -21.66
CA LEU A 353 16.98 -1.00 -21.60
C LEU A 353 17.05 -1.88 -22.86
N PRO A 354 16.98 -3.21 -22.72
CA PRO A 354 17.08 -4.15 -23.85
C PRO A 354 15.74 -4.23 -24.61
N ILE A 355 15.35 -3.14 -25.26
CA ILE A 355 14.13 -3.04 -26.06
C ILE A 355 14.39 -3.70 -27.41
N ALA A 356 13.74 -4.84 -27.65
CA ALA A 356 13.87 -5.62 -28.88
C ALA A 356 12.93 -5.11 -29.99
N ASP A 357 11.70 -4.75 -29.63
CA ASP A 357 10.74 -4.10 -30.54
C ASP A 357 10.14 -2.86 -29.86
N PRO A 358 10.62 -1.65 -30.20
CA PRO A 358 10.14 -0.43 -29.58
C PRO A 358 8.66 -0.16 -29.85
N ASN A 359 8.06 -0.71 -30.91
CA ASN A 359 6.67 -0.43 -31.25
C ASN A 359 5.67 -1.41 -30.59
N ALA A 360 6.16 -2.53 -30.05
CA ALA A 360 5.30 -3.59 -29.52
C ALA A 360 5.49 -3.85 -28.02
N GLN A 361 6.66 -3.52 -27.45
CA GLN A 361 6.95 -3.86 -26.05
C GLN A 361 6.54 -2.75 -25.10
N ALA A 362 5.67 -3.09 -24.14
CA ALA A 362 5.32 -2.22 -23.02
C ALA A 362 6.14 -2.51 -21.75
N ALA A 363 6.77 -3.69 -21.67
CA ALA A 363 7.57 -4.14 -20.54
C ALA A 363 8.81 -4.94 -20.99
N VAL A 364 9.93 -4.74 -20.30
CA VAL A 364 11.19 -5.48 -20.47
C VAL A 364 11.73 -5.96 -19.13
N LEU A 365 12.53 -7.02 -19.17
CA LEU A 365 13.09 -7.68 -17.99
C LEU A 365 14.61 -7.46 -17.89
N MET A 366 15.09 -7.15 -16.68
CA MET A 366 16.48 -7.37 -16.28
C MET A 366 16.51 -8.25 -15.04
N ARG A 367 17.58 -9.02 -14.84
CA ARG A 367 17.65 -9.97 -13.72
C ARG A 367 19.02 -10.03 -13.08
N ILE A 368 19.01 -10.23 -11.78
CA ILE A 368 20.19 -10.56 -10.98
C ILE A 368 20.05 -12.02 -10.55
N CYS A 369 21.00 -12.85 -10.97
CA CYS A 369 21.01 -14.28 -10.70
C CYS A 369 22.14 -14.65 -9.74
N ARG A 370 21.89 -15.64 -8.90
CA ARG A 370 22.88 -16.23 -8.02
C ARG A 370 23.70 -17.26 -8.81
N ALA A 371 25.00 -17.05 -8.91
CA ALA A 371 25.93 -17.99 -9.53
C ALA A 371 26.19 -19.20 -8.62
N GLU A 372 26.77 -20.27 -9.18
CA GLU A 372 27.14 -21.49 -8.45
C GLU A 372 28.10 -21.22 -7.28
N ASP A 373 28.99 -20.24 -7.44
CA ASP A 373 29.92 -19.83 -6.38
C ASP A 373 29.26 -19.01 -5.27
N GLY A 374 27.97 -18.67 -5.42
CA GLY A 374 27.19 -17.87 -4.50
C GLY A 374 27.26 -16.36 -4.73
N SER A 375 27.99 -15.89 -5.75
CA SER A 375 28.01 -14.48 -6.16
C SER A 375 26.72 -14.07 -6.87
N TRP A 376 26.42 -12.77 -6.91
CA TRP A 376 25.27 -12.23 -7.64
C TRP A 376 25.72 -11.57 -8.94
N MET A 377 25.14 -12.02 -10.05
CA MET A 377 25.48 -11.63 -11.41
C MET A 377 24.29 -10.93 -12.07
N LEU A 378 24.51 -9.76 -12.66
CA LEU A 378 23.56 -9.15 -13.57
C LEU A 378 23.61 -9.89 -14.91
N LEU A 379 22.45 -10.35 -15.38
CA LEU A 379 22.30 -10.97 -16.69
C LEU A 379 21.45 -10.08 -17.61
N PRO A 380 21.75 -10.08 -18.93
CA PRO A 380 20.86 -9.45 -19.91
C PRO A 380 19.49 -10.12 -19.94
N SER A 381 18.50 -9.38 -20.46
CA SER A 381 17.17 -9.88 -20.76
C SER A 381 17.24 -11.16 -21.58
N ASP A 382 16.40 -12.15 -21.27
CA ASP A 382 16.19 -13.33 -22.12
C ASP A 382 15.26 -13.05 -23.32
N GLY A 383 14.94 -11.77 -23.57
CA GLY A 383 14.03 -11.36 -24.63
C GLY A 383 12.56 -11.53 -24.27
N ARG A 384 12.23 -11.94 -23.03
CA ARG A 384 10.84 -11.91 -22.56
C ARG A 384 10.36 -10.46 -22.48
N SER A 385 9.19 -10.23 -23.07
CA SER A 385 8.46 -8.99 -23.00
C SER A 385 6.97 -9.25 -22.89
N PHE A 386 6.24 -8.26 -22.41
CA PHE A 386 4.79 -8.33 -22.26
C PHE A 386 4.16 -7.21 -23.08
N GLU A 387 3.03 -7.52 -23.71
CA GLU A 387 2.25 -6.55 -24.50
C GLU A 387 1.56 -5.51 -23.61
N ASP A 388 1.28 -5.83 -22.33
CA ASP A 388 0.71 -4.88 -21.37
C ASP A 388 1.18 -5.16 -19.91
N TRP A 389 1.00 -4.15 -19.03
CA TRP A 389 1.32 -4.16 -17.60
C TRP A 389 0.32 -4.95 -16.75
N HIS A 390 -0.19 -6.07 -17.25
CA HIS A 390 -1.06 -6.93 -16.46
C HIS A 390 -0.21 -7.83 -15.56
N ALA A 391 -0.01 -7.43 -14.31
CA ALA A 391 0.75 -8.21 -13.33
C ALA A 391 0.27 -9.68 -13.23
N THR A 392 -1.02 -9.96 -13.49
CA THR A 392 -1.55 -11.32 -13.55
C THR A 392 -1.01 -12.17 -14.70
N GLU A 393 -0.68 -11.57 -15.84
CA GLU A 393 -0.02 -12.27 -16.96
C GLU A 393 1.45 -12.56 -16.62
N ILE A 394 2.13 -11.59 -16.00
CA ILE A 394 3.47 -11.76 -15.43
C ILE A 394 3.43 -12.95 -14.45
N PHE A 395 2.49 -12.99 -13.51
CA PHE A 395 2.38 -14.09 -12.53
C PHE A 395 2.16 -15.46 -13.17
N ALA A 396 1.30 -15.55 -14.18
CA ALA A 396 1.06 -16.79 -14.90
C ALA A 396 2.35 -17.31 -15.56
N ALA A 397 3.17 -16.42 -16.13
CA ALA A 397 4.47 -16.77 -16.71
C ALA A 397 5.44 -17.36 -15.65
N TYR A 398 5.40 -16.83 -14.42
CA TYR A 398 6.24 -17.29 -13.30
C TYR A 398 5.60 -18.41 -12.45
N GLY A 399 4.53 -19.06 -12.94
CA GLY A 399 3.99 -20.30 -12.36
C GLY A 399 2.82 -20.12 -11.39
N LEU A 400 2.38 -18.89 -11.10
CA LEU A 400 1.16 -18.63 -10.32
C LEU A 400 -0.06 -18.65 -11.25
N LYS A 401 -0.70 -19.82 -11.37
CA LYS A 401 -1.84 -20.02 -12.31
C LYS A 401 -3.07 -19.17 -11.98
N ARG A 402 -3.35 -18.90 -10.70
CA ARG A 402 -4.37 -17.95 -10.22
C ARG A 402 -3.89 -17.33 -8.91
N TRP A 403 -4.14 -16.03 -8.71
CA TRP A 403 -3.75 -15.35 -7.46
C TRP A 403 -4.37 -15.96 -6.20
N LYS A 404 -5.61 -16.49 -6.30
CA LYS A 404 -6.35 -17.09 -5.19
C LYS A 404 -6.25 -18.61 -5.08
N GLU A 405 -5.63 -19.29 -6.04
CA GLU A 405 -5.19 -20.70 -5.88
C GLU A 405 -3.81 -20.71 -5.21
#